data_AF-A0A432Q819-F1
#
_entry.id   AF-A0A432Q819-F1
#
_cell.length_a   1.000
_cell.length_b   1.000
_cell.length_c   1.000
_cell.angle_alpha   90.00
_cell.angle_beta   90.00
_cell.angle_gamma   90.00
#
_symmetry.space_group_name_H-M   'P 1'
#
loop_
_entity.id
_entity.type
_entity.pdbx_description
1 polymer ?
#
loop_
_entity_poly.entity_id
_entity_poly.type
_entity_poly.pdbx_seq_one_letter_code
_entity_poly.pdbx_strand_id
1 'polypeptide(L)'
;MNILLHVCCGPCTVYPLDYLRREGHTVSGYFYNPNIHPYREFKRRIGALVEFADKTHFKVEIDRNYGLTEYLRKVVFNEKSRCDLCYDMRLEKTAKLAAEQGADAFTSTLLYSKYQNHQLLIDKAHKFSSRYGVDFFYQDFREGWQQGIDQSIAMDLYRQPYCGCIYSEQERYDKKLQKKMRQQKKNV
;
A
#
# COMPACT_ATOMS: atom_id res chain seq x y z
N MET A 1 20.28 1.92 8.74
CA MET A 1 19.22 2.95 8.71
C MET A 1 18.00 2.43 9.44
N ASN A 2 17.28 3.30 10.12
CA ASN A 2 15.95 3.11 10.65
C ASN A 2 14.93 3.55 9.59
N ILE A 3 14.15 2.61 9.06
CA ILE A 3 13.20 2.85 7.97
C ILE A 3 11.77 2.69 8.46
N LEU A 4 10.93 3.71 8.24
CA LEU A 4 9.49 3.59 8.40
C LEU A 4 8.86 3.06 7.10
N LEU A 5 8.37 1.83 7.13
CA LEU A 5 7.71 1.18 6.00
C LEU A 5 6.21 1.48 6.02
N HIS A 6 5.71 2.16 4.98
CA HIS A 6 4.28 2.24 4.73
C HIS A 6 3.70 0.86 4.37
N VAL A 7 2.68 0.44 5.12
CA VAL A 7 2.03 -0.87 4.98
C VAL A 7 0.64 -0.73 4.37
N CYS A 8 0.42 -1.38 3.23
CA CYS A 8 -0.88 -1.43 2.57
C CYS A 8 -1.74 -2.63 2.95
N CYS A 9 -1.09 -3.76 3.23
CA CYS A 9 -1.71 -5.04 3.56
C CYS A 9 -0.63 -6.00 4.12
N GLY A 10 -1.00 -7.02 4.91
CA GLY A 10 -0.08 -8.04 5.41
C GLY A 10 0.71 -8.74 4.28
N PRO A 11 0.04 -9.39 3.30
CA PRO A 11 0.71 -10.08 2.18
C PRO A 11 1.68 -9.20 1.37
N CYS A 12 1.40 -7.92 1.24
CA CYS A 12 2.20 -6.95 0.50
C CYS A 12 3.50 -6.58 1.23
N THR A 13 3.56 -6.87 2.53
CA THR A 13 4.68 -6.56 3.42
C THR A 13 5.69 -7.70 3.48
N VAL A 14 5.27 -8.92 3.12
CA VAL A 14 6.07 -10.15 3.25
C VAL A 14 7.46 -10.00 2.61
N TYR A 15 7.52 -9.76 1.31
CA TYR A 15 8.81 -9.61 0.62
C TYR A 15 9.55 -8.31 0.96
N PRO A 16 8.92 -7.12 0.96
CA PRO A 16 9.63 -5.88 1.30
C PRO A 16 10.27 -5.88 2.68
N LEU A 17 9.58 -6.43 3.70
CA LEU A 17 10.14 -6.50 5.05
C LEU A 17 11.34 -7.45 5.12
N ASP A 18 11.23 -8.62 4.50
CA ASP A 18 12.32 -9.59 4.43
C ASP A 18 13.55 -9.00 3.71
N TYR A 19 13.34 -8.37 2.56
CA TYR A 19 14.41 -7.70 1.81
C TYR A 19 15.10 -6.64 2.68
N LEU A 20 14.35 -5.69 3.25
CA LEU A 20 14.92 -4.59 4.02
C LEU A 20 15.70 -5.07 5.24
N ARG A 21 15.23 -6.14 5.90
CA ARG A 21 15.95 -6.76 7.02
C ARG A 21 17.24 -7.45 6.55
N ARG A 22 17.23 -8.14 5.41
CA ARG A 22 18.43 -8.76 4.82
C ARG A 22 19.49 -7.73 4.43
N GLU A 23 19.08 -6.55 3.99
CA GLU A 23 19.96 -5.41 3.74
C GLU A 23 20.47 -4.72 5.02
N GLY A 24 20.14 -5.26 6.20
CA GLY A 24 20.64 -4.76 7.50
C GLY A 24 19.91 -3.52 8.02
N HIS A 25 18.73 -3.19 7.50
CA HIS A 25 17.92 -2.09 8.02
C HIS A 25 17.09 -2.49 9.25
N THR A 26 16.92 -1.54 10.16
CA THR A 26 15.93 -1.64 11.24
C THR A 26 14.61 -1.10 10.70
N VAL A 27 13.57 -1.95 10.65
CA VAL A 27 12.29 -1.60 10.00
C VAL A 27 11.15 -1.59 11.01
N SER A 28 10.43 -0.47 11.08
CA SER A 28 9.10 -0.37 11.69
C SER A 28 8.05 -0.15 10.60
N GLY A 29 6.81 -0.54 10.89
CA GLY A 29 5.70 -0.40 9.96
C GLY A 29 4.72 0.69 10.38
N TYR A 30 4.07 1.29 9.38
CA TYR A 30 2.89 2.12 9.57
C TYR A 30 1.79 1.71 8.59
N PHE A 31 0.73 1.10 9.11
CA PHE A 31 -0.47 0.82 8.32
C PHE A 31 -1.36 2.05 8.27
N TYR A 32 -1.41 2.64 7.08
CA TYR A 32 -2.36 3.71 6.75
C TYR A 32 -2.91 3.51 5.35
N ASN A 33 -4.20 3.20 5.28
CA ASN A 33 -4.90 2.96 4.04
C ASN A 33 -6.39 3.30 4.19
N PRO A 34 -6.77 4.59 4.02
CA PRO A 34 -8.17 5.02 4.10
C PRO A 34 -9.02 4.53 2.91
N ASN A 35 -8.40 3.82 1.97
CA ASN A 35 -8.97 3.38 0.71
C ASN A 35 -9.23 1.87 0.68
N ILE A 36 -9.64 1.28 1.81
CA ILE A 36 -10.02 -0.13 1.87
C ILE A 36 -11.51 -0.21 2.11
N HIS A 37 -12.25 -0.72 1.13
CA HIS A 37 -13.69 -0.86 1.15
C HIS A 37 -14.09 -2.24 0.62
N PRO A 38 -15.21 -2.82 1.10
CA PRO A 38 -16.07 -2.33 2.19
C PRO A 38 -15.42 -2.52 3.58
N TYR A 39 -16.12 -2.14 4.65
CA TYR A 39 -15.61 -2.24 6.03
C TYR A 39 -15.14 -3.65 6.42
N ARG A 40 -15.79 -4.67 5.88
CA ARG A 40 -15.39 -6.08 6.08
C ARG A 40 -14.00 -6.37 5.51
N GLU A 41 -13.66 -5.80 4.35
CA GLU A 41 -12.32 -5.94 3.76
C GLU A 41 -11.27 -5.24 4.62
N PHE A 42 -11.57 -4.04 5.13
CA PHE A 42 -10.69 -3.31 6.05
C PHE A 42 -10.36 -4.14 7.29
N LYS A 43 -11.38 -4.74 7.92
CA LYS A 43 -11.20 -5.62 9.08
C LYS A 43 -10.36 -6.86 8.75
N ARG A 44 -10.59 -7.50 7.59
CA ARG A 44 -9.81 -8.66 7.16
C ARG A 44 -8.34 -8.32 6.92
N ARG A 45 -8.04 -7.20 6.27
CA ARG A 45 -6.66 -6.76 6.04
C ARG A 45 -5.93 -6.41 7.32
N ILE A 46 -6.61 -5.77 8.28
CA ILE A 46 -6.03 -5.54 9.61
C ILE A 46 -5.76 -6.86 10.32
N GLY A 47 -6.71 -7.82 10.31
CA GLY A 47 -6.51 -9.13 10.91
C GLY A 47 -5.29 -9.86 10.34
N ALA A 48 -5.18 -9.89 9.00
CA ALA A 48 -4.04 -10.49 8.31
C ALA A 48 -2.71 -9.80 8.62
N LEU A 49 -2.72 -8.47 8.78
CA LEU A 49 -1.53 -7.72 9.14
C LEU A 49 -1.11 -7.99 10.59
N VAL A 50 -2.05 -8.09 11.53
CA VAL A 50 -1.76 -8.46 12.92
C VAL A 50 -1.15 -9.85 12.97
N GLU A 51 -1.76 -10.83 12.30
CA GLU A 51 -1.22 -12.20 12.22
C GLU A 51 0.20 -12.22 11.62
N PHE A 52 0.41 -11.49 10.53
CA PHE A 52 1.75 -11.36 9.94
C PHE A 52 2.74 -10.72 10.92
N ALA A 53 2.33 -9.67 11.63
CA ALA A 53 3.18 -8.96 12.57
C ALA A 53 3.61 -9.86 13.73
N ASP A 54 2.68 -10.65 14.28
CA ASP A 54 2.94 -11.60 15.36
C ASP A 54 3.90 -12.70 14.89
N LYS A 55 3.66 -13.31 13.72
CA LYS A 55 4.51 -14.39 13.16
C LYS A 55 5.94 -13.92 12.86
N THR A 56 6.13 -12.65 12.49
CA THR A 56 7.42 -12.12 12.02
C THR A 56 8.10 -11.17 13.00
N HIS A 57 7.52 -10.99 14.19
CA HIS A 57 7.97 -10.02 15.20
C HIS A 57 8.14 -8.61 14.58
N PHE A 58 7.20 -8.22 13.71
CA PHE A 58 7.24 -6.94 13.02
C PHE A 58 6.50 -5.88 13.83
N LYS A 59 7.23 -4.85 14.27
CA LYS A 59 6.64 -3.70 14.95
C LYS A 59 5.90 -2.85 13.93
N VAL A 60 4.58 -2.77 14.04
CA VAL A 60 3.73 -1.98 13.14
C VAL A 60 2.71 -1.16 13.92
N GLU A 61 2.69 0.14 13.67
CA GLU A 61 1.61 1.02 14.11
C GLU A 61 0.42 0.88 13.13
N ILE A 62 -0.77 0.60 13.65
CA ILE A 62 -1.96 0.34 12.82
C ILE A 62 -2.99 1.44 13.05
N ASP A 63 -3.19 2.30 12.04
CA ASP A 63 -4.34 3.20 12.00
C ASP A 63 -5.62 2.39 11.75
N ARG A 64 -6.50 2.37 12.76
CA ARG A 64 -7.77 1.64 12.75
C ARG A 64 -8.96 2.50 12.30
N ASN A 65 -8.74 3.74 11.90
CA ASN A 65 -9.77 4.57 11.30
C ASN A 65 -10.11 4.04 9.88
N TYR A 66 -11.40 3.84 9.60
CA TYR A 66 -11.83 3.26 8.34
C TYR A 66 -11.62 4.19 7.13
N GLY A 67 -11.67 5.51 7.33
CA GLY A 67 -11.29 6.49 6.31
C GLY A 67 -12.26 6.69 5.14
N LEU A 68 -13.40 5.99 5.04
CA LEU A 68 -14.34 6.08 3.92
C LEU A 68 -14.74 7.53 3.56
N THR A 69 -15.21 8.30 4.53
CA THR A 69 -15.67 9.67 4.28
C THR A 69 -14.53 10.57 3.81
N GLU A 70 -13.35 10.43 4.41
CA GLU A 70 -12.16 11.20 4.01
C GLU A 70 -11.71 10.86 2.59
N TYR A 71 -11.66 9.56 2.27
CA TYR A 71 -11.30 9.08 0.94
C TYR A 71 -12.27 9.59 -0.13
N LEU A 72 -13.58 9.43 0.09
CA LEU A 72 -14.60 9.86 -0.88
C LEU A 72 -14.58 11.37 -1.10
N ARG A 73 -14.41 12.18 -0.04
CA ARG A 73 -14.31 13.64 -0.17
C ARG A 73 -13.17 14.10 -1.08
N LYS A 74 -12.08 13.34 -1.17
CA LYS A 74 -10.96 13.65 -2.05
C LYS A 74 -11.16 13.11 -3.47
N VAL A 75 -11.77 11.93 -3.62
CA VAL A 75 -11.77 11.19 -4.89
C VAL A 75 -13.01 11.42 -5.75
N VAL A 76 -14.16 11.75 -5.18
CA VAL A 76 -15.35 12.05 -5.98
C VAL A 76 -15.05 13.20 -6.95
N PHE A 77 -15.51 13.07 -8.20
CA PHE A 77 -15.17 13.93 -9.35
C PHE A 77 -13.75 13.74 -9.92
N ASN A 78 -12.95 12.86 -9.32
CA ASN A 78 -11.58 12.54 -9.72
C ASN A 78 -11.38 11.02 -9.90
N GLU A 79 -12.43 10.29 -10.31
CA GLU A 79 -12.42 8.82 -10.34
C GLU A 79 -11.36 8.24 -11.28
N LYS A 80 -11.02 8.97 -12.35
CA LYS A 80 -9.98 8.59 -13.31
C LYS A 80 -8.56 8.78 -12.77
N SER A 81 -8.36 9.76 -11.88
CA SER A 81 -7.08 10.08 -11.23
C SER A 81 -7.02 9.61 -9.78
N ARG A 82 -7.97 8.80 -9.32
CA ARG A 82 -8.10 8.36 -7.91
C ARG A 82 -6.84 7.73 -7.29
N CYS A 83 -6.00 7.05 -8.09
CA CYS A 83 -4.76 6.46 -7.61
C CYS A 83 -3.74 7.53 -7.22
N ASP A 84 -3.70 8.64 -7.98
CA ASP A 84 -2.85 9.80 -7.70
C ASP A 84 -3.14 10.36 -6.30
N LEU A 85 -4.42 10.60 -6.02
CA LEU A 85 -4.90 11.09 -4.73
C LEU A 85 -4.70 10.08 -3.60
N CYS A 86 -4.94 8.80 -3.86
CA CYS A 86 -4.71 7.73 -2.89
C CYS A 86 -3.22 7.62 -2.51
N TYR A 87 -2.31 7.79 -3.45
CA TYR A 87 -0.87 7.80 -3.15
C TYR A 87 -0.49 9.01 -2.32
N ASP A 88 -1.01 10.19 -2.64
CA ASP A 88 -0.77 11.39 -1.83
C ASP A 88 -1.18 11.16 -0.37
N MET A 89 -2.42 10.74 -0.12
CA MET A 89 -2.92 10.50 1.24
C MET A 89 -1.99 9.58 2.05
N ARG A 90 -1.44 8.55 1.41
CA ARG A 90 -0.73 7.46 2.08
C ARG A 90 0.75 7.74 2.27
N LEU A 91 1.40 8.29 1.26
CA LEU A 91 2.80 8.68 1.31
C LEU A 91 2.99 9.94 2.16
N GLU A 92 2.08 10.92 2.08
CA GLU A 92 2.14 12.13 2.92
C GLU A 92 2.08 11.78 4.40
N LYS A 93 1.10 10.96 4.79
CA LYS A 93 0.92 10.54 6.18
C LYS A 93 2.12 9.75 6.70
N THR A 94 2.70 8.88 5.87
CA THR A 94 3.88 8.08 6.24
C THR A 94 5.12 8.95 6.36
N ALA A 95 5.41 9.80 5.37
CA ALA A 95 6.58 10.68 5.40
C ALA A 95 6.54 11.63 6.59
N LYS A 96 5.35 12.20 6.88
CA LYS A 96 5.14 13.01 8.08
C LYS A 96 5.45 12.25 9.36
N LEU A 97 4.90 11.04 9.52
CA LEU A 97 5.15 10.22 10.70
C LEU A 97 6.62 9.80 10.82
N ALA A 98 7.28 9.49 9.70
CA ALA A 98 8.70 9.14 9.66
C ALA A 98 9.57 10.29 10.19
N ALA A 99 9.30 11.53 9.76
CA ALA A 99 9.98 12.71 10.26
C ALA A 99 9.70 12.95 11.75
N GLU A 100 8.45 12.81 12.19
CA GLU A 100 8.05 12.94 13.61
C GLU A 100 8.73 11.91 14.52
N GLN A 101 8.97 10.69 14.02
CA GLN A 101 9.65 9.61 14.74
C GLN A 101 11.17 9.65 14.61
N GLY A 102 11.74 10.58 13.84
CA GLY A 102 13.19 10.65 13.59
C GLY A 102 13.73 9.43 12.83
N ALA A 103 12.94 8.85 11.93
CA ALA A 103 13.42 7.81 11.03
C ALA A 103 14.39 8.39 9.99
N ASP A 104 15.41 7.61 9.60
CA ASP A 104 16.38 8.05 8.58
C ASP A 104 15.69 8.17 7.22
N ALA A 105 14.78 7.23 6.92
CA ALA A 105 14.03 7.21 5.66
C ALA A 105 12.63 6.59 5.84
N PHE A 106 11.77 6.84 4.85
CA PHE A 106 10.53 6.09 4.67
C PHE A 106 10.51 5.36 3.33
N THR A 107 9.70 4.32 3.23
CA THR A 107 9.42 3.63 1.95
C THR A 107 8.00 3.08 1.95
N SER A 108 7.60 2.32 0.93
CA SER A 108 6.24 1.82 0.81
C SER A 108 6.14 0.43 0.19
N THR A 109 5.29 -0.41 0.81
CA THR A 109 4.82 -1.69 0.24
C THR A 109 4.04 -1.51 -1.07
N LEU A 110 3.68 -0.30 -1.48
CA LEU A 110 3.08 -0.05 -2.80
C LEU A 110 4.07 -0.32 -3.95
N LEU A 111 5.37 -0.19 -3.69
CA LEU A 111 6.45 -0.50 -4.65
C LEU A 111 6.58 -2.02 -4.93
N TYR A 112 5.88 -2.86 -4.17
CA TYR A 112 5.83 -4.31 -4.41
C TYR A 112 4.86 -4.71 -5.53
N SER A 113 3.77 -3.95 -5.71
CA SER A 113 2.68 -4.38 -6.60
C SER A 113 2.94 -4.01 -8.06
N LYS A 114 2.98 -5.03 -8.94
CA LYS A 114 3.07 -4.88 -10.40
C LYS A 114 1.90 -4.10 -11.03
N TYR A 115 0.80 -3.91 -10.31
CA TYR A 115 -0.36 -3.15 -10.77
C TYR A 115 -0.33 -1.65 -10.41
N GLN A 116 0.60 -1.19 -9.57
CA GLN A 116 0.68 0.23 -9.20
C GLN A 116 1.46 1.01 -10.27
N ASN A 117 1.15 2.30 -10.42
CA ASN A 117 1.97 3.18 -11.24
C ASN A 117 3.26 3.53 -10.46
N HIS A 118 4.35 2.84 -10.80
CA HIS A 118 5.59 2.90 -10.05
C HIS A 118 6.27 4.27 -10.13
N GLN A 119 6.33 4.86 -11.34
CA GLN A 119 6.92 6.19 -11.51
C GLN A 119 6.15 7.24 -10.71
N LEU A 120 4.82 7.20 -10.75
CA LEU A 120 4.00 8.12 -9.97
C LEU A 120 4.20 7.99 -8.45
N LEU A 121 4.44 6.77 -7.95
CA LEU A 121 4.77 6.54 -6.54
C LEU A 121 6.11 7.17 -6.18
N ILE A 122 7.13 7.00 -7.03
CA ILE A 122 8.48 7.56 -6.84
C ILE A 122 8.39 9.10 -6.79
N ASP A 123 7.72 9.70 -7.79
CA ASP A 123 7.59 11.16 -7.88
C ASP A 123 6.89 11.75 -6.64
N LYS A 124 5.81 11.11 -6.19
CA LYS A 124 5.10 11.52 -4.96
C LYS A 124 5.91 11.30 -3.70
N ALA A 125 6.65 10.19 -3.61
CA ALA A 125 7.50 9.93 -2.45
C ALA A 125 8.62 10.97 -2.35
N HIS A 126 9.27 11.33 -3.46
CA HIS A 126 10.24 12.43 -3.46
C HIS A 126 9.62 13.77 -3.07
N LYS A 127 8.42 14.09 -3.58
CA LYS A 127 7.67 15.29 -3.16
C LYS A 127 7.50 15.35 -1.63
N PHE A 128 7.10 14.25 -0.99
CA PHE A 128 6.91 14.24 0.47
C PHE A 128 8.20 14.12 1.26
N SER A 129 9.22 13.46 0.71
CA SER A 129 10.58 13.47 1.25
C SER A 129 11.10 14.88 1.39
N SER A 130 11.07 15.68 0.31
CA SER A 130 11.49 17.08 0.35
C SER A 130 10.63 17.93 1.28
N ARG A 131 9.31 17.67 1.34
CA ARG A 131 8.38 18.45 2.17
C ARG A 131 8.59 18.26 3.67
N TYR A 132 8.90 17.03 4.11
CA TYR A 132 9.02 16.70 5.53
C TYR A 132 10.47 16.54 6.01
N GLY A 133 11.45 16.64 5.11
CA GLY A 133 12.87 16.54 5.48
C GLY A 133 13.27 15.13 5.95
N VAL A 134 12.70 14.09 5.33
CA VAL A 134 13.03 12.67 5.59
C VAL A 134 13.36 11.99 4.27
N ASP A 135 14.37 11.14 4.23
CA ASP A 135 14.79 10.50 2.98
C ASP A 135 13.72 9.51 2.48
N PHE A 136 13.60 9.39 1.16
CA PHE A 136 12.83 8.33 0.54
C PHE A 136 13.76 7.18 0.13
N PHE A 137 13.59 6.02 0.75
CA PHE A 137 14.30 4.80 0.35
C PHE A 137 13.53 4.13 -0.79
N TYR A 138 14.06 4.23 -2.00
CA TYR A 138 13.50 3.54 -3.17
C TYR A 138 14.12 2.15 -3.34
N GLN A 139 13.26 1.15 -3.52
CA GLN A 139 13.62 -0.17 -4.02
C GLN A 139 12.50 -0.69 -4.91
N ASP A 140 12.86 -1.28 -6.05
CA ASP A 140 11.91 -2.03 -6.87
C ASP A 140 11.64 -3.40 -6.24
N PHE A 141 10.59 -3.50 -5.43
CA PHE A 141 10.22 -4.76 -4.79
C PHE A 141 9.49 -5.73 -5.73
N ARG A 142 9.19 -5.34 -6.98
CA ARG A 142 8.46 -6.18 -7.94
C ARG A 142 9.26 -7.43 -8.36
N GLU A 143 10.59 -7.38 -8.21
CA GLU A 143 11.49 -8.52 -8.43
C GLU A 143 11.12 -9.71 -7.54
N GLY A 144 10.71 -9.45 -6.29
CA GLY A 144 10.27 -10.47 -5.34
C GLY A 144 8.79 -10.84 -5.40
N TRP A 145 8.07 -10.41 -6.44
CA TRP A 145 6.60 -10.59 -6.51
C TRP A 145 6.14 -12.04 -6.35
N GLN A 146 6.82 -12.99 -7.01
CA GLN A 146 6.43 -14.40 -6.90
C GLN A 146 6.79 -14.95 -5.52
N GLN A 147 8.00 -14.63 -5.04
CA GLN A 147 8.45 -15.04 -3.71
C GLN A 147 7.51 -14.56 -2.60
N GLY A 148 7.09 -13.29 -2.63
CA GLY A 148 6.15 -12.77 -1.63
C GLY A 148 4.76 -13.40 -1.74
N ILE A 149 4.31 -13.80 -2.95
CA ILE A 149 3.09 -14.60 -3.11
C ILE A 149 3.25 -15.95 -2.42
N ASP A 150 4.30 -16.70 -2.75
CA ASP A 150 4.51 -18.06 -2.25
C ASP A 150 4.66 -18.06 -0.72
N GLN A 151 5.42 -17.11 -0.18
CA GLN A 151 5.58 -16.91 1.26
C GLN A 151 4.25 -16.52 1.93
N SER A 152 3.45 -15.63 1.32
CA SER A 152 2.14 -15.27 1.88
C SER A 152 1.16 -16.45 1.93
N ILE A 153 1.25 -17.37 0.97
CA ILE A 153 0.48 -18.62 0.94
C ILE A 153 1.00 -19.57 2.03
N ALA A 154 2.31 -19.75 2.14
CA ALA A 154 2.91 -20.61 3.16
C ALA A 154 2.60 -20.14 4.60
N MET A 155 2.40 -18.83 4.79
CA MET A 155 1.98 -18.23 6.05
C MET A 155 0.46 -18.27 6.30
N ASP A 156 -0.33 -18.78 5.35
CA ASP A 156 -1.81 -18.79 5.36
C ASP A 156 -2.45 -17.40 5.55
N LEU A 157 -1.80 -16.36 5.02
CA LEU A 157 -2.32 -14.99 5.16
C LEU A 157 -3.51 -14.77 4.23
N TYR A 158 -4.52 -14.04 4.73
CA TYR A 158 -5.60 -13.54 3.88
C TYR A 158 -5.04 -12.65 2.76
N ARG A 159 -5.29 -13.05 1.51
CA ARG A 159 -4.86 -12.34 0.29
C ARG A 159 -6.04 -11.62 -0.36
N GLN A 160 -5.94 -10.30 -0.41
CA GLN A 160 -6.95 -9.46 -1.04
C GLN A 160 -6.99 -9.66 -2.56
N PRO A 161 -8.18 -9.63 -3.17
CA PRO A 161 -8.30 -9.81 -4.62
C PRO A 161 -8.29 -8.49 -5.42
N TYR A 162 -8.26 -7.31 -4.78
CA TYR A 162 -8.22 -5.99 -5.42
C TYR A 162 -7.46 -4.98 -4.55
N CYS A 163 -7.19 -3.76 -5.05
CA CYS A 163 -6.33 -2.80 -4.33
C CYS A 163 -6.95 -2.31 -3.01
N GLY A 164 -8.28 -2.35 -2.90
CA GLY A 164 -9.05 -1.96 -1.72
C GLY A 164 -10.13 -0.92 -2.04
N CYS A 165 -9.96 -0.09 -3.08
CA CYS A 165 -10.91 0.98 -3.34
C CYS A 165 -12.24 0.47 -3.88
N ILE A 166 -13.33 1.18 -3.56
CA ILE A 166 -14.69 0.85 -4.04
C ILE A 166 -14.76 0.76 -5.57
N TYR A 167 -13.98 1.59 -6.27
CA TYR A 167 -13.92 1.55 -7.72
C TYR A 167 -13.18 0.30 -8.25
N SER A 168 -12.11 -0.13 -7.57
CA SER A 168 -11.38 -1.37 -7.94
C SER A 168 -12.18 -2.63 -7.59
N GLU A 169 -13.03 -2.53 -6.57
CA GLU A 169 -14.00 -3.55 -6.21
C GLU A 169 -15.07 -3.68 -7.31
N GLN A 170 -15.65 -2.56 -7.76
CA GLN A 170 -16.56 -2.53 -8.90
C GLN A 170 -15.90 -3.04 -10.19
N GLU A 171 -14.70 -2.57 -10.53
CA GLU A 171 -13.96 -3.02 -11.72
C GLU A 171 -13.70 -4.53 -11.71
N ARG A 172 -13.55 -5.12 -10.51
CA ARG A 172 -13.34 -6.55 -10.35
C ARG A 172 -14.62 -7.38 -10.43
N TYR A 173 -15.73 -6.90 -9.87
CA TYR A 173 -16.95 -7.72 -9.72
C TYR A 173 -18.09 -7.35 -10.68
N ASP A 174 -18.13 -6.13 -11.22
CA ASP A 174 -19.15 -5.69 -12.18
C ASP A 174 -18.81 -6.17 -13.60
N LYS A 175 -19.40 -7.31 -13.99
CA LYS A 175 -19.24 -7.91 -15.32
C LYS A 175 -19.69 -6.97 -16.46
N LYS A 176 -20.70 -6.12 -16.23
CA LYS A 176 -21.20 -5.19 -17.26
C LYS A 176 -20.16 -4.10 -17.52
N LEU A 177 -19.58 -3.54 -16.45
CA LEU A 177 -18.49 -2.58 -16.55
C LEU A 177 -17.27 -3.19 -17.24
N GLN A 178 -16.86 -4.41 -16.86
CA GLN A 178 -15.74 -5.10 -17.50
C GLN A 178 -15.92 -5.26 -19.01
N LYS A 179 -17.14 -5.60 -19.47
CA LYS A 179 -17.45 -5.69 -20.90
C LYS A 179 -17.26 -4.34 -21.60
N LYS A 180 -17.75 -3.25 -20.99
CA LYS A 180 -17.58 -1.88 -21.53
C LYS A 180 -16.11 -1.48 -21.63
N MET A 181 -15.32 -1.71 -20.58
CA MET A 181 -13.88 -1.40 -20.56
C MET A 181 -13.10 -2.18 -21.64
N ARG A 182 -13.42 -3.46 -21.84
CA ARG A 182 -12.80 -4.29 -22.89
C ARG A 182 -13.12 -3.79 -24.29
N GLN A 183 -14.33 -3.30 -24.52
CA GLN A 183 -14.73 -2.72 -25.81
C GLN A 183 -14.00 -1.40 -26.08
N GLN A 184 -13.89 -0.53 -25.08
CA GLN A 184 -13.15 0.74 -25.21
C GLN A 184 -11.68 0.50 -25.57
N LYS A 185 -11.02 -0.47 -24.93
CA LYS A 185 -9.61 -0.82 -25.24
C LYS A 185 -9.38 -1.39 -26.63
N LYS A 186 -10.41 -1.90 -27.31
CA LYS A 186 -10.28 -2.41 -28.69
C LYS A 186 -10.43 -1.30 -29.73
N ASN A 187 -10.92 -0.13 -29.33
CA ASN A 187 -11.20 1.01 -30.19
C ASN A 187 -10.13 2.11 -30.06
N VAL A 188 -9.05 1.85 -29.33
CA VAL A 188 -7.86 2.69 -29.13
C VAL A 188 -6.67 1.89 -29.62
#